data_AF-A0A961EV03-F1
#
_entry.id   AF-A0A961EV03-F1
#
_cell.length_a   1.000
_cell.length_b   1.000
_cell.length_c   1.000
_cell.angle_alpha   90.00
_cell.angle_beta   90.00
_cell.angle_gamma   90.00
#
_symmetry.space_group_name_H-M   'P 1'
#
loop_
_entity.id
_entity.type
_entity.pdbx_description
1 polymer ?
#
loop_
_entity_poly.entity_id
_entity_poly.type
_entity_poly.pdbx_seq_one_letter_code
_entity_poly.pdbx_strand_id
1 'polypeptide(L)'
;PWIYEACQDSTGRYWYNQQQRLDEADNLESLELLSDTFQNQYSEVGKMIRMYVSEAKSEPENQENLDRIKEKIRYVIRPFLEKEEDCFRSAPRPWALSLYAGYASSTVQISPIQVSDDSNDFFENATYEVTSLGVGVGLSHTFWINWAHYHRYSPSWSVASRPSALASNEVIRRTNLGWQFKSSLTNGLLYDSRDNVYNTTQGLSMDLSVETVGQILGGQDHYNQYTAKFAYYYWPFDYTFGGLFRSNALKRWRVVIEARVSGTFTHETAPYNGSQNKDINPYIEPGDKLYIGGYETLRGYDYARDSNFPQPWWQLGGANHMLLGGLELRLPIEPSVLWWSFFLDAGSMFVNLGELTGDYKDYVDDYDDNVRAQFEGSSALDVYLADRINPVNQKPNFYGSRSGWNDPRRAVLSQRNLALDRTLFSWGFGIRIQIPVLPLRLFLAQKLHYADGKLKPIAGDDKFQFVFGIGDFRY
;
A
#
# COMPACT_ATOMS: atom_id res chain seq x y z
N PRO A 1 13.18 -4.73 0.74
CA PRO A 1 13.04 -6.20 0.51
C PRO A 1 14.32 -6.85 -0.05
N TRP A 2 14.92 -6.25 -1.08
CA TRP A 2 15.95 -6.89 -1.91
C TRP A 2 17.37 -7.00 -1.31
N ILE A 3 17.68 -6.30 -0.21
CA ILE A 3 19.02 -6.35 0.43
C ILE A 3 19.09 -7.49 1.46
N TYR A 4 17.96 -7.85 2.07
CA TYR A 4 17.92 -8.85 3.15
C TYR A 4 17.53 -10.25 2.65
N GLU A 5 16.82 -10.37 1.53
CA GLU A 5 16.43 -11.68 0.97
C GLU A 5 17.64 -12.49 0.47
N ALA A 6 18.71 -11.84 -0.02
CA ALA A 6 19.88 -12.56 -0.52
C ALA A 6 20.76 -13.17 0.58
N CYS A 7 20.79 -12.59 1.80
CA CYS A 7 21.48 -13.17 2.95
C CYS A 7 20.52 -13.98 3.86
N GLN A 8 19.20 -14.00 3.60
CA GLN A 8 18.21 -14.73 4.41
C GLN A 8 18.34 -16.25 4.32
N ASP A 9 18.89 -16.77 3.20
CA ASP A 9 19.20 -18.19 3.06
C ASP A 9 20.46 -18.61 3.85
N SER A 10 21.20 -17.65 4.43
CA SER A 10 22.33 -17.90 5.33
C SER A 10 22.00 -17.49 6.77
N THR A 11 21.72 -18.49 7.58
CA THR A 11 21.22 -18.46 8.97
C THR A 11 22.23 -17.93 10.01
N GLY A 12 23.05 -16.92 9.73
CA GLY A 12 24.18 -16.60 10.61
C GLY A 12 23.81 -15.97 11.97
N ARG A 13 22.81 -15.08 12.08
CA ARG A 13 22.30 -14.63 13.39
C ARG A 13 21.68 -15.76 14.19
N TYR A 14 21.16 -16.78 13.52
CA TYR A 14 20.79 -18.04 14.15
C TYR A 14 22.07 -18.73 14.67
N TRP A 15 23.10 -18.96 13.84
CA TRP A 15 24.37 -19.56 14.27
C TRP A 15 25.07 -18.81 15.41
N TYR A 16 24.98 -17.48 15.46
CA TYR A 16 25.52 -16.66 16.54
C TYR A 16 24.78 -16.90 17.86
N ASN A 17 23.44 -16.84 17.83
CA ASN A 17 22.62 -17.14 19.01
C ASN A 17 22.82 -18.59 19.46
N GLN A 18 23.01 -19.50 18.52
CA GLN A 18 23.25 -20.91 18.79
C GLN A 18 24.64 -21.15 19.40
N GLN A 19 25.69 -20.50 18.89
CA GLN A 19 27.01 -20.50 19.50
C GLN A 19 26.96 -19.93 20.92
N GLN A 20 26.26 -18.82 21.13
CA GLN A 20 26.10 -18.22 22.46
C GLN A 20 25.42 -19.19 23.44
N ARG A 21 24.37 -19.90 23.02
CA ARG A 21 23.71 -20.91 23.86
C ARG A 21 24.61 -22.11 24.20
N LEU A 22 25.47 -22.53 23.27
CA LEU A 22 26.44 -23.59 23.50
C LEU A 22 27.57 -23.13 24.44
N ASP A 23 27.97 -21.87 24.34
CA ASP A 23 28.98 -21.26 25.21
C ASP A 23 28.45 -21.03 26.65
N GLU A 24 27.17 -20.70 26.80
CA GLU A 24 26.48 -20.52 28.09
C GLU A 24 26.11 -21.84 28.79
N ALA A 25 26.37 -23.00 28.20
CA ALA A 25 26.05 -24.29 28.82
C ALA A 25 26.95 -24.58 30.03
N ASP A 26 26.35 -24.84 31.19
CA ASP A 26 27.08 -24.97 32.46
C ASP A 26 27.75 -26.34 32.67
N ASN A 27 27.30 -27.38 31.96
CA ASN A 27 27.78 -28.76 32.09
C ASN A 27 27.63 -29.57 30.78
N LEU A 28 28.21 -30.77 30.74
CA LEU A 28 28.19 -31.64 29.54
C LEU A 28 26.78 -32.16 29.21
N GLU A 29 25.91 -32.30 30.21
CA GLU A 29 24.51 -32.72 30.04
C GLU A 29 23.68 -31.65 29.29
N SER A 30 23.88 -30.38 29.63
CA SER A 30 23.23 -29.24 28.96
C SER A 30 23.71 -29.11 27.50
N LEU A 31 25.00 -29.33 27.26
CA LEU A 31 25.57 -29.37 25.90
C LEU A 31 24.98 -30.51 25.06
N GLU A 32 24.75 -31.68 25.66
CA GLU A 32 24.16 -32.82 24.96
C GLU A 32 22.72 -32.53 24.54
N LEU A 33 21.88 -32.02 25.45
CA LEU A 33 20.50 -31.66 25.16
C LEU A 33 20.41 -30.62 24.03
N LEU A 34 21.31 -29.63 24.04
CA LEU A 34 21.44 -28.66 22.96
C LEU A 34 21.84 -29.38 21.66
N SER A 35 22.86 -30.25 21.70
CA SER A 35 23.36 -30.98 20.53
C SER A 35 22.32 -31.89 19.87
N ASP A 36 21.46 -32.55 20.66
CA ASP A 36 20.36 -33.38 20.17
C ASP A 36 19.29 -32.52 19.48
N THR A 37 19.02 -31.33 20.03
CA THR A 37 18.14 -30.34 19.40
C THR A 37 18.73 -29.85 18.07
N PHE A 38 20.06 -29.64 18.01
CA PHE A 38 20.76 -29.27 16.78
C PHE A 38 20.72 -30.37 15.73
N GLN A 39 20.92 -31.63 16.10
CA GLN A 39 20.91 -32.76 15.16
C GLN A 39 19.57 -32.92 14.44
N ASN A 40 18.46 -32.69 15.16
CA ASN A 40 17.13 -32.75 14.58
C ASN A 40 16.85 -31.63 13.58
N GLN A 41 17.51 -30.48 13.73
CA GLN A 41 17.33 -29.31 12.87
C GLN A 41 18.36 -29.25 11.72
N TYR A 42 19.59 -29.70 11.96
CA TYR A 42 20.73 -29.63 11.04
C TYR A 42 21.57 -30.90 11.14
N SER A 43 21.25 -31.91 10.32
CA SER A 43 21.75 -33.28 10.49
C SER A 43 23.28 -33.40 10.48
N GLU A 44 23.99 -32.68 9.61
CA GLU A 44 25.43 -32.86 9.44
C GLU A 44 26.25 -32.13 10.51
N VAL A 45 25.93 -30.86 10.78
CA VAL A 45 26.59 -30.07 11.82
C VAL A 45 26.25 -30.60 13.22
N GLY A 46 24.97 -30.93 13.44
CA GLY A 46 24.52 -31.49 14.71
C GLY A 46 25.13 -32.86 15.03
N LYS A 47 25.34 -33.73 14.03
CA LYS A 47 26.08 -35.00 14.20
C LYS A 47 27.52 -34.76 14.68
N MET A 48 28.22 -33.78 14.09
CA MET A 48 29.60 -33.45 14.49
C MET A 48 29.66 -32.90 15.92
N ILE A 49 28.76 -31.96 16.27
CA ILE A 49 28.69 -31.41 17.62
C ILE A 49 28.39 -32.52 18.64
N ARG A 50 27.42 -33.40 18.36
CA ARG A 50 27.08 -34.53 19.23
C ARG A 50 28.23 -35.51 19.39
N MET A 51 28.97 -35.79 18.32
CA MET A 51 30.18 -36.63 18.39
C MET A 51 31.19 -36.06 19.39
N TYR A 52 31.48 -34.76 19.34
CA TYR A 52 32.39 -34.13 20.31
C TYR A 52 31.87 -34.17 21.74
N VAL A 53 30.57 -33.94 21.95
CA VAL A 53 29.96 -34.04 23.29
C VAL A 53 30.01 -35.48 23.82
N SER A 54 29.78 -36.49 22.95
CA SER A 54 29.87 -37.90 23.33
C SER A 54 31.30 -38.35 23.65
N GLU A 55 32.30 -37.84 22.92
CA GLU A 55 33.72 -38.06 23.19
C GLU A 55 34.10 -37.47 24.55
N ALA A 56 33.62 -36.26 24.86
CA ALA A 56 33.89 -35.56 26.11
C ALA A 56 33.42 -36.31 27.36
N LYS A 57 32.29 -37.02 27.26
CA LYS A 57 31.71 -37.80 28.35
C LYS A 57 32.54 -39.02 28.75
N SER A 58 33.47 -39.46 27.90
CA SER A 58 34.39 -40.54 28.23
C SER A 58 35.53 -40.10 29.16
N GLU A 59 35.70 -38.79 29.36
CA GLU A 59 36.66 -38.17 30.26
C GLU A 59 35.97 -37.62 31.52
N PRO A 60 36.67 -37.48 32.66
CA PRO A 60 36.11 -36.89 33.87
C PRO A 60 35.61 -35.46 33.61
N GLU A 61 34.41 -35.15 34.11
CA GLU A 61 33.79 -33.85 33.94
C GLU A 61 34.51 -32.80 34.81
N ASN A 62 35.35 -32.02 34.16
CA ASN A 62 36.01 -30.85 34.74
C ASN A 62 35.84 -29.64 33.80
N GLN A 63 36.05 -28.46 34.35
CA GLN A 63 35.84 -27.20 33.62
C GLN A 63 36.75 -27.09 32.39
N GLU A 64 37.96 -27.66 32.45
CA GLU A 64 38.91 -27.71 31.34
C GLU A 64 38.40 -28.56 30.16
N ASN A 65 37.82 -29.73 30.42
CA ASN A 65 37.22 -30.58 29.39
C ASN A 65 35.98 -29.92 28.78
N LEU A 66 35.15 -29.26 29.58
CA LEU A 66 34.00 -28.50 29.10
C LEU A 66 34.42 -27.37 28.14
N ASP A 67 35.41 -26.57 28.53
CA ASP A 67 35.91 -25.44 27.73
C ASP A 67 36.57 -25.92 26.43
N ARG A 68 37.34 -27.01 26.49
CA ARG A 68 37.97 -27.65 25.31
C ARG A 68 36.92 -28.08 24.27
N ILE A 69 35.78 -28.58 24.72
CA ILE A 69 34.70 -29.04 23.83
C ILE A 69 33.93 -27.86 23.26
N LYS A 70 33.66 -26.83 24.06
CA LYS A 70 33.09 -25.56 23.55
C LYS A 70 33.99 -24.99 22.45
N GLU A 71 35.30 -25.00 22.62
CA GLU A 71 36.25 -24.53 21.60
C GLU A 71 36.19 -25.35 20.29
N LYS A 72 36.13 -26.69 20.38
CA LYS A 72 35.92 -27.56 19.20
C LYS A 72 34.61 -27.22 18.48
N ILE A 73 33.53 -27.01 19.24
CA ILE A 73 32.21 -26.65 18.69
C ILE A 73 32.26 -25.26 18.02
N ARG A 74 32.94 -24.28 18.61
CA ARG A 74 33.15 -22.96 17.99
C ARG A 74 33.84 -23.09 16.64
N TYR A 75 34.85 -23.96 16.53
CA TYR A 75 35.56 -24.18 15.27
C TYR A 75 34.66 -24.73 14.16
N VAL A 76 33.69 -25.59 14.50
CA VAL A 76 32.71 -26.13 13.54
C VAL A 76 31.72 -25.06 13.07
N ILE A 77 31.28 -24.19 13.98
CA ILE A 77 30.28 -23.15 13.69
C ILE A 77 30.92 -21.94 12.98
N ARG A 78 32.20 -21.68 13.23
CA ARG A 78 32.95 -20.52 12.73
C ARG A 78 32.84 -20.27 11.22
N PRO A 79 32.95 -21.26 10.31
CA PRO A 79 32.77 -21.02 8.88
C PRO A 79 31.38 -20.51 8.49
N PHE A 80 30.35 -20.84 9.27
CA PHE A 80 28.98 -20.36 9.04
C PHE A 80 28.82 -18.90 9.50
N LEU A 81 29.53 -18.50 10.55
CA LEU A 81 29.59 -17.13 11.04
C LEU A 81 30.46 -16.24 10.13
N GLU A 82 31.62 -16.74 9.70
CA GLU A 82 32.53 -16.01 8.81
C GLU A 82 31.88 -15.78 7.44
N LYS A 83 31.12 -16.75 6.90
CA LYS A 83 30.34 -16.53 5.67
C LYS A 83 29.26 -15.45 5.81
N GLU A 84 28.70 -15.27 7.01
CA GLU A 84 27.73 -14.21 7.29
C GLU A 84 28.43 -12.87 7.51
N GLU A 85 29.51 -12.84 8.29
CA GLU A 85 30.36 -11.65 8.42
C GLU A 85 30.86 -11.20 7.06
N ASP A 86 31.21 -12.11 6.16
CA ASP A 86 31.55 -11.79 4.77
C ASP A 86 30.31 -11.42 3.93
N CYS A 87 29.10 -11.92 4.18
CA CYS A 87 27.86 -11.44 3.53
C CYS A 87 27.54 -9.98 3.96
N PHE A 88 27.79 -9.64 5.23
CA PHE A 88 27.58 -8.29 5.77
C PHE A 88 28.77 -7.33 5.54
N ARG A 89 30.00 -7.84 5.44
CA ARG A 89 31.22 -7.07 5.15
C ARG A 89 31.48 -6.94 3.66
N SER A 90 31.07 -7.90 2.84
CA SER A 90 30.98 -7.68 1.41
C SER A 90 29.89 -6.64 1.19
N ALA A 91 30.25 -5.54 0.54
CA ALA A 91 29.26 -4.59 0.08
C ALA A 91 28.18 -5.41 -0.68
N PRO A 92 26.88 -5.20 -0.40
CA PRO A 92 25.82 -5.85 -1.16
C PRO A 92 26.15 -5.66 -2.63
N ARG A 93 26.00 -6.71 -3.45
CA ARG A 93 26.23 -6.58 -4.89
C ARG A 93 25.46 -5.34 -5.33
N PRO A 94 26.15 -4.29 -5.81
CA PRO A 94 25.52 -2.97 -5.88
C PRO A 94 24.36 -2.99 -6.86
N TRP A 95 24.31 -3.98 -7.76
CA TRP A 95 23.29 -4.14 -8.78
C TRP A 95 22.39 -5.35 -8.51
N ALA A 96 21.09 -5.15 -8.68
CA ALA A 96 20.09 -6.19 -8.77
C ALA A 96 19.35 -6.09 -10.12
N LEU A 97 19.17 -7.23 -10.78
CA LEU A 97 18.37 -7.37 -12.00
C LEU A 97 17.09 -8.15 -11.65
N SER A 98 15.95 -7.56 -11.95
CA SER A 98 14.64 -8.20 -11.82
C SER A 98 14.01 -8.37 -13.19
N LEU A 99 13.55 -9.57 -13.52
CA LEU A 99 12.79 -9.86 -14.72
C LEU A 99 11.41 -10.34 -14.29
N TYR A 100 10.35 -9.82 -14.89
CA TYR A 100 9.00 -10.30 -14.65
C TYR A 100 8.21 -10.42 -15.94
N ALA A 101 7.28 -11.36 -15.93
CA ALA A 101 6.25 -11.52 -16.94
C ALA A 101 4.95 -11.85 -16.20
N GLY A 102 3.86 -11.21 -16.60
CA GLY A 102 2.58 -11.36 -15.92
C GLY A 102 1.43 -11.29 -16.91
N TYR A 103 0.40 -12.08 -16.61
CA TYR A 103 -0.89 -12.01 -17.27
C TYR A 103 -1.95 -11.71 -16.22
N ALA A 104 -2.81 -10.74 -16.48
CA ALA A 104 -3.92 -10.40 -15.60
C ALA A 104 -5.17 -10.15 -16.43
N SER A 105 -6.29 -10.73 -16.01
CA SER A 105 -7.62 -10.35 -16.48
C SER A 105 -8.44 -9.87 -15.27
N SER A 106 -9.12 -8.75 -15.43
CA SER A 106 -9.94 -8.13 -14.39
C SER A 106 -11.23 -7.57 -14.96
N THR A 107 -12.32 -7.70 -14.21
CA THR A 107 -13.59 -7.03 -14.53
C THR A 107 -13.61 -5.68 -13.84
N VAL A 108 -13.73 -4.61 -14.62
CA VAL A 108 -13.80 -3.24 -14.12
C VAL A 108 -15.27 -2.82 -14.05
N GLN A 109 -15.68 -2.30 -12.90
CA GLN A 109 -17.00 -1.70 -12.70
C GLN A 109 -16.93 -0.21 -13.06
N ILE A 110 -17.90 0.27 -13.83
CA ILE A 110 -18.04 1.67 -14.23
C ILE A 110 -19.46 2.18 -13.96
N SER A 111 -19.60 3.50 -13.97
CA SER A 111 -20.92 4.13 -13.90
C SER A 111 -21.74 3.78 -15.14
N PRO A 112 -22.96 3.25 -14.98
CA PRO A 112 -23.85 3.02 -16.09
C PRO A 112 -24.33 4.35 -16.69
N ILE A 113 -24.65 4.35 -17.98
CA ILE A 113 -25.43 5.43 -18.58
C ILE A 113 -26.78 5.48 -17.86
N GLN A 114 -27.22 6.68 -17.43
CA GLN A 114 -28.54 6.84 -16.82
C GLN A 114 -29.62 6.73 -17.90
N VAL A 115 -30.43 5.68 -17.82
CA VAL A 115 -31.57 5.44 -18.73
C VAL A 115 -32.89 5.92 -18.13
N SER A 116 -32.90 6.25 -16.83
CA SER A 116 -34.09 6.66 -16.07
C SER A 116 -33.73 7.66 -14.97
N ASP A 117 -34.55 8.69 -14.81
CA ASP A 117 -34.49 9.68 -13.71
C ASP A 117 -35.28 9.24 -12.47
N ASP A 118 -35.89 8.04 -12.49
CA ASP A 118 -36.61 7.51 -11.33
C ASP A 118 -35.63 7.00 -10.27
N SER A 119 -35.68 7.62 -9.09
CA SER A 119 -34.91 7.23 -7.91
C SER A 119 -35.16 5.78 -7.41
N ASN A 120 -36.22 5.12 -7.90
CA ASN A 120 -36.56 3.73 -7.55
C ASN A 120 -36.14 2.70 -8.60
N ASP A 121 -35.56 3.11 -9.73
CA ASP A 121 -35.12 2.15 -10.75
C ASP A 121 -33.87 1.40 -10.28
N PHE A 122 -33.84 0.09 -10.54
CA PHE A 122 -32.67 -0.73 -10.23
C PHE A 122 -31.52 -0.31 -11.14
N PHE A 123 -30.54 0.41 -10.59
CA PHE A 123 -29.28 0.70 -11.28
C PHE A 123 -28.54 -0.61 -11.53
N GLU A 124 -28.59 -1.10 -12.77
CA GLU A 124 -27.74 -2.21 -13.21
C GLU A 124 -26.31 -1.71 -13.40
N ASN A 125 -25.33 -2.39 -12.79
CA ASN A 125 -23.94 -1.98 -12.85
C ASN A 125 -23.39 -2.15 -14.27
N ALA A 126 -22.68 -1.14 -14.77
CA ALA A 126 -21.94 -1.27 -16.01
C ALA A 126 -20.57 -1.90 -15.76
N THR A 127 -20.16 -2.83 -16.63
CA THR A 127 -18.89 -3.55 -16.47
C THR A 127 -18.23 -3.78 -17.82
N TYR A 128 -16.91 -3.98 -17.79
CA TYR A 128 -16.14 -4.49 -18.93
C TYR A 128 -14.94 -5.28 -18.40
N GLU A 129 -14.38 -6.14 -19.25
CA GLU A 129 -13.21 -6.96 -18.91
C GLU A 129 -11.94 -6.34 -19.54
N VAL A 130 -10.89 -6.19 -18.73
CA VAL A 130 -9.55 -5.79 -19.18
C VAL A 130 -8.61 -6.96 -19.01
N THR A 131 -8.08 -7.43 -20.14
CA THR A 131 -7.03 -8.44 -20.18
C THR A 131 -5.72 -7.78 -20.52
N SER A 132 -4.67 -8.09 -19.77
CA SER A 132 -3.34 -7.50 -19.92
C SER A 132 -2.24 -8.56 -19.84
N LEU A 133 -1.23 -8.38 -20.68
CA LEU A 133 0.04 -9.11 -20.66
C LEU A 133 1.15 -8.08 -20.49
N GLY A 134 1.95 -8.22 -19.44
CA GLY A 134 3.07 -7.33 -19.17
C GLY A 134 4.38 -8.11 -19.08
N VAL A 135 5.45 -7.53 -19.59
CA VAL A 135 6.81 -7.97 -19.26
C VAL A 135 7.57 -6.78 -18.72
N GLY A 136 8.62 -7.02 -17.95
CA GLY A 136 9.47 -5.92 -17.55
C GLY A 136 10.82 -6.34 -17.03
N VAL A 137 11.72 -5.37 -17.11
CA VAL A 137 13.11 -5.47 -16.71
C VAL A 137 13.37 -4.33 -15.74
N GLY A 138 13.86 -4.68 -14.55
CA GLY A 138 14.25 -3.73 -13.52
C GLY A 138 15.73 -3.86 -13.22
N LEU A 139 16.41 -2.73 -13.12
CA LEU A 139 17.79 -2.61 -12.65
C LEU A 139 17.78 -1.72 -11.42
N SER A 140 18.27 -2.23 -10.30
CA SER A 140 18.40 -1.47 -9.06
C SER A 140 19.87 -1.36 -8.68
N HIS A 141 20.30 -0.17 -8.27
CA HIS A 141 21.64 0.13 -7.80
C HIS A 141 21.60 0.67 -6.36
N THR A 142 22.17 -0.10 -5.42
CA THR A 142 22.37 0.35 -4.04
C THR A 142 23.69 1.11 -3.97
N PHE A 143 23.62 2.43 -3.78
CA PHE A 143 24.82 3.28 -3.78
C PHE A 143 25.25 3.74 -2.38
N TRP A 144 24.36 3.66 -1.38
CA TRP A 144 24.68 3.85 0.05
C TRP A 144 23.87 2.88 0.92
N ILE A 145 24.21 2.77 2.22
CA ILE A 145 23.66 1.78 3.17
C ILE A 145 22.13 1.68 3.13
N ASN A 146 21.44 2.82 3.08
CA ASN A 146 19.98 2.88 3.08
C ASN A 146 19.39 3.38 1.75
N TRP A 147 20.22 3.70 0.75
CA TRP A 147 19.77 4.32 -0.51
C TRP A 147 19.93 3.37 -1.69
N ALA A 148 18.84 3.22 -2.42
CA ALA A 148 18.83 2.51 -3.69
C ALA A 148 18.18 3.38 -4.77
N HIS A 149 18.73 3.33 -5.97
CA HIS A 149 18.15 3.93 -7.16
C HIS A 149 17.72 2.80 -8.09
N TYR A 150 16.50 2.85 -8.63
CA TYR A 150 16.00 1.81 -9.51
C TYR A 150 15.45 2.38 -10.81
N HIS A 151 15.63 1.59 -11.86
CA HIS A 151 15.10 1.81 -13.19
C HIS A 151 14.26 0.60 -13.55
N ARG A 152 13.06 0.81 -14.09
CA ARG A 152 12.19 -0.27 -14.53
C ARG A 152 11.59 0.08 -15.87
N TYR A 153 11.79 -0.79 -16.86
CA TYR A 153 11.14 -0.72 -18.16
C TYR A 153 10.06 -1.80 -18.24
N SER A 154 8.84 -1.39 -18.58
CA SER A 154 7.62 -2.19 -18.42
C SER A 154 6.67 -2.07 -19.61
N PRO A 155 6.98 -2.72 -20.75
CA PRO A 155 6.03 -2.85 -21.84
C PRO A 155 4.86 -3.77 -21.45
N SER A 156 3.65 -3.35 -21.80
CA SER A 156 2.42 -4.11 -21.60
C SER A 156 1.47 -3.98 -22.78
N TRP A 157 0.71 -5.04 -23.01
CA TRP A 157 -0.37 -5.10 -23.98
C TRP A 157 -1.68 -5.33 -23.24
N SER A 158 -2.67 -4.48 -23.47
CA SER A 158 -3.98 -4.57 -22.85
C SER A 158 -5.09 -4.57 -23.90
N VAL A 159 -6.22 -5.20 -23.60
CA VAL A 159 -7.42 -5.15 -24.43
C VAL A 159 -8.64 -5.08 -23.54
N ALA A 160 -9.52 -4.13 -23.84
CA ALA A 160 -10.86 -4.06 -23.25
C ALA A 160 -11.83 -4.93 -24.05
N SER A 161 -12.67 -5.70 -23.38
CA SER A 161 -13.63 -6.62 -23.99
C SER A 161 -14.90 -6.75 -23.16
N ARG A 162 -15.95 -7.31 -23.77
CA ARG A 162 -17.24 -7.62 -23.12
C ARG A 162 -17.84 -6.44 -22.32
N PRO A 163 -18.01 -5.25 -22.95
CA PRO A 163 -18.75 -4.18 -22.30
C PRO A 163 -20.21 -4.62 -22.06
N SER A 164 -20.76 -4.32 -20.90
CA SER A 164 -22.18 -4.51 -20.63
C SER A 164 -23.03 -3.50 -21.43
N ALA A 165 -24.34 -3.75 -21.54
CA ALA A 165 -25.24 -2.92 -22.35
C ALA A 165 -25.34 -1.46 -21.86
N LEU A 166 -25.04 -1.20 -20.59
CA LEU A 166 -25.08 0.12 -19.96
C LEU A 166 -23.69 0.80 -19.90
N ALA A 167 -22.68 0.22 -20.53
CA ALA A 167 -21.34 0.80 -20.58
C ALA A 167 -21.37 2.15 -21.32
N SER A 168 -20.61 3.12 -20.82
CA SER A 168 -20.48 4.43 -21.47
C SER A 168 -19.86 4.31 -22.87
N ASN A 169 -20.10 5.32 -23.72
CA ASN A 169 -19.53 5.37 -25.06
C ASN A 169 -18.00 5.27 -25.04
N GLU A 170 -17.36 5.80 -24.00
CA GLU A 170 -15.92 5.67 -23.75
C GLU A 170 -15.46 4.21 -23.69
N VAL A 171 -16.18 3.36 -22.95
CA VAL A 171 -15.81 1.94 -22.80
C VAL A 171 -16.06 1.15 -24.07
N ILE A 172 -17.14 1.47 -24.78
CA ILE A 172 -17.43 0.89 -26.10
C ILE A 172 -16.33 1.29 -27.10
N ARG A 173 -15.94 2.58 -27.10
CA ARG A 173 -14.84 3.10 -27.92
C ARG A 173 -13.54 2.36 -27.63
N ARG A 174 -13.19 2.21 -26.36
CA ARG A 174 -12.00 1.46 -25.94
C ARG A 174 -12.02 -0.01 -26.38
N THR A 175 -13.19 -0.65 -26.31
CA THR A 175 -13.37 -2.03 -26.81
C THR A 175 -13.11 -2.12 -28.32
N ASN A 176 -13.52 -1.09 -29.07
CA ASN A 176 -13.30 -1.02 -30.52
C ASN A 176 -11.84 -0.74 -30.91
N LEU A 177 -11.02 -0.17 -30.02
CA LEU A 177 -9.59 0.06 -30.27
C LEU A 177 -8.78 -1.25 -30.29
N GLY A 178 -9.31 -2.34 -29.72
CA GLY A 178 -8.62 -3.63 -29.65
C GLY A 178 -7.36 -3.58 -28.78
N TRP A 179 -6.31 -4.31 -29.18
CA TRP A 179 -5.07 -4.39 -28.42
C TRP A 179 -4.33 -3.04 -28.37
N GLN A 180 -4.17 -2.52 -27.16
CA GLN A 180 -3.35 -1.36 -26.86
C GLN A 180 -1.97 -1.79 -26.37
N PHE A 181 -0.94 -1.08 -26.81
CA PHE A 181 0.43 -1.21 -26.34
C PHE A 181 0.81 0.02 -25.50
N LYS A 182 1.27 -0.27 -24.29
CA LYS A 182 1.74 0.72 -23.32
C LYS A 182 3.20 0.42 -23.01
N SER A 183 4.04 1.44 -23.10
CA SER A 183 5.46 1.35 -22.79
C SER A 183 5.77 2.33 -21.68
N SER A 184 6.25 1.83 -20.53
CA SER A 184 6.62 2.69 -19.41
C SER A 184 8.04 2.52 -18.93
N LEU A 185 8.64 3.63 -18.53
CA LEU A 185 9.95 3.70 -17.88
C LEU A 185 9.80 4.40 -16.53
N THR A 186 9.98 3.66 -15.46
CA THR A 186 9.99 4.17 -14.09
C THR A 186 11.42 4.37 -13.62
N ASN A 187 11.71 5.55 -13.10
CA ASN A 187 12.95 5.87 -12.40
C ASN A 187 12.59 6.23 -10.96
N GLY A 188 13.23 5.61 -9.98
CA GLY A 188 12.90 5.86 -8.59
C GLY A 188 14.08 5.81 -7.64
N LEU A 189 13.92 6.52 -6.54
CA LEU A 189 14.88 6.65 -5.46
C LEU A 189 14.21 6.17 -4.17
N LEU A 190 14.79 5.12 -3.60
CA LEU A 190 14.35 4.48 -2.38
C LEU A 190 15.32 4.82 -1.25
N TYR A 191 14.77 5.22 -0.11
CA TYR A 191 15.48 5.24 1.17
C TYR A 191 14.74 4.36 2.17
N ASP A 192 15.43 3.40 2.78
CA ASP A 192 14.84 2.53 3.79
C ASP A 192 15.79 2.35 4.97
N SER A 193 15.42 2.89 6.12
CA SER A 193 16.14 2.76 7.38
C SER A 193 15.31 2.05 8.46
N ARG A 194 14.27 1.32 8.03
CA ARG A 194 13.38 0.59 8.94
C ARG A 194 14.14 -0.52 9.64
N ASP A 195 13.82 -0.76 10.91
CA ASP A 195 14.40 -1.85 11.68
C ASP A 195 13.88 -3.23 11.24
N ASN A 196 12.64 -3.30 10.78
CA ASN A 196 12.01 -4.51 10.26
C ASN A 196 11.00 -4.13 9.16
N VAL A 197 11.03 -4.82 8.03
CA VAL A 197 10.16 -4.55 6.87
C VAL A 197 8.71 -4.95 7.12
N TYR A 198 8.48 -6.06 7.84
CA TYR A 198 7.16 -6.64 8.09
C TYR A 198 6.49 -6.04 9.33
N ASN A 199 7.29 -5.76 10.37
CA ASN A 199 6.79 -5.15 11.59
C ASN A 199 7.73 -4.06 12.09
N THR A 200 7.72 -2.95 11.36
CA THR A 200 8.56 -1.79 11.67
C THR A 200 8.16 -1.18 13.01
N THR A 201 9.15 -0.99 13.88
CA THR A 201 8.98 -0.24 15.14
C THR A 201 9.67 1.12 15.10
N GLN A 202 10.71 1.26 14.27
CA GLN A 202 11.45 2.51 14.10
C GLN A 202 12.01 2.65 12.68
N GLY A 203 12.24 3.88 12.27
CA GLY A 203 12.94 4.22 11.04
C GLY A 203 12.05 4.94 10.04
N LEU A 204 12.61 5.21 8.87
CA LEU A 204 11.96 5.94 7.79
C LEU A 204 12.03 5.09 6.52
N SER A 205 10.93 5.06 5.78
CA SER A 205 10.88 4.59 4.41
C SER A 205 10.39 5.73 3.52
N MET A 206 11.11 5.97 2.44
CA MET A 206 10.80 6.96 1.42
C MET A 206 10.97 6.31 0.05
N ASP A 207 9.99 6.48 -0.82
CA ASP A 207 10.04 6.07 -2.22
C ASP A 207 9.56 7.25 -3.09
N LEU A 208 10.47 7.77 -3.90
CA LEU A 208 10.20 8.83 -4.85
C LEU A 208 10.39 8.27 -6.24
N SER A 209 9.36 8.30 -7.08
CA SER A 209 9.45 7.74 -8.43
C SER A 209 8.80 8.63 -9.48
N VAL A 210 9.36 8.59 -10.67
CA VAL A 210 8.80 9.20 -11.88
C VAL A 210 8.62 8.10 -12.91
N GLU A 211 7.39 7.88 -13.34
CA GLU A 211 7.05 7.00 -14.44
C GLU A 211 6.72 7.83 -15.68
N THR A 212 7.45 7.60 -16.76
CA THR A 212 7.17 8.16 -18.07
C THR A 212 6.55 7.07 -18.93
N VAL A 213 5.33 7.32 -19.40
CA VAL A 213 4.58 6.41 -20.25
C VAL A 213 4.47 6.99 -21.65
N GLY A 214 4.81 6.17 -22.65
CA GLY A 214 4.79 6.55 -24.05
C GLY A 214 5.79 7.64 -24.41
N GLN A 215 5.32 8.71 -25.08
CA GLN A 215 6.17 9.78 -25.60
C GLN A 215 7.28 9.21 -26.52
N ILE A 216 8.55 9.30 -26.11
CA ILE A 216 9.71 8.76 -26.83
C ILE A 216 9.73 7.23 -26.80
N LEU A 217 9.08 6.61 -25.81
CA LEU A 217 9.00 5.14 -25.65
C LEU A 217 7.98 4.49 -26.59
N GLY A 218 7.13 5.30 -27.26
CA GLY A 218 6.04 4.83 -28.11
C GLY A 218 4.90 4.15 -27.35
N GLY A 219 3.90 3.68 -28.08
CA GLY A 219 2.65 3.17 -27.48
C GLY A 219 1.50 4.16 -27.61
N GLN A 220 0.37 3.83 -26.99
CA GLN A 220 -0.90 4.53 -27.12
C GLN A 220 -1.27 5.41 -25.92
N ASP A 221 -0.65 5.16 -24.77
CA ASP A 221 -0.83 5.97 -23.56
C ASP A 221 0.33 6.96 -23.40
N HIS A 222 0.04 8.17 -22.93
CA HIS A 222 1.02 9.25 -22.85
C HIS A 222 0.84 10.12 -21.60
N TYR A 223 1.60 9.83 -20.55
CA TYR A 223 1.60 10.63 -19.34
C TYR A 223 2.90 10.49 -18.56
N ASN A 224 3.12 11.44 -17.64
CA ASN A 224 4.11 11.32 -16.58
C ASN A 224 3.39 11.19 -15.24
N GLN A 225 3.77 10.18 -14.45
CA GLN A 225 3.28 10.00 -13.09
C GLN A 225 4.41 10.21 -12.08
N TYR A 226 4.19 11.09 -11.12
CA TYR A 226 5.10 11.39 -10.04
C TYR A 226 4.52 10.83 -8.74
N THR A 227 5.23 9.88 -8.13
CA THR A 227 4.79 9.24 -6.88
C THR A 227 5.80 9.54 -5.78
N ALA A 228 5.30 9.92 -4.61
CA ALA A 228 6.07 10.17 -3.42
C ALA A 228 5.40 9.49 -2.23
N LYS A 229 6.03 8.45 -1.70
CA LYS A 229 5.57 7.69 -0.52
C LYS A 229 6.54 7.92 0.62
N PHE A 230 6.01 8.24 1.79
CA PHE A 230 6.77 8.44 3.02
C PHE A 230 6.08 7.68 4.16
N ALA A 231 6.87 6.92 4.93
CA ALA A 231 6.41 6.24 6.13
C ALA A 231 7.47 6.38 7.22
N TYR A 232 7.10 7.05 8.31
CA TYR A 232 7.95 7.28 9.47
C TYR A 232 7.42 6.51 10.68
N TYR A 233 8.32 5.83 11.38
CA TYR A 233 8.03 4.99 12.52
C TYR A 233 8.88 5.43 13.70
N TYR A 234 8.24 5.61 14.84
CA TYR A 234 8.93 5.92 16.08
C TYR A 234 8.20 5.28 17.27
N TRP A 235 8.97 4.84 18.26
CA TRP A 235 8.43 4.29 19.50
C TRP A 235 8.67 5.28 20.65
N PRO A 236 7.64 6.01 21.14
CA PRO A 236 7.82 6.95 22.23
C PRO A 236 8.28 6.32 23.54
N PHE A 237 7.79 5.12 23.83
CA PHE A 237 8.09 4.38 25.05
C PHE A 237 7.81 2.89 24.86
N ASP A 238 8.28 2.09 25.80
CA ASP A 238 8.01 0.67 25.94
C ASP A 238 7.34 0.39 27.30
N TYR A 239 6.47 -0.62 27.38
CA TYR A 239 5.85 -1.00 28.66
C TYR A 239 6.87 -1.52 29.69
N THR A 240 8.07 -1.86 29.25
CA THR A 240 9.20 -2.21 30.11
C THR A 240 9.90 -0.99 30.75
N PHE A 241 9.43 0.24 30.50
CA PHE A 241 9.99 1.50 31.02
C PHE A 241 11.51 1.61 30.81
N GLY A 242 11.98 1.43 29.58
CA GLY A 242 13.40 1.41 29.24
C GLY A 242 14.14 0.18 29.76
N GLY A 243 13.42 -0.87 30.14
CA GLY A 243 13.96 -2.05 30.80
C GLY A 243 14.13 -1.90 32.32
N LEU A 244 13.36 -1.01 32.98
CA LEU A 244 13.29 -0.96 34.44
C LEU A 244 12.81 -2.30 35.04
N PHE A 245 11.93 -2.99 34.30
CA PHE A 245 11.49 -4.36 34.60
C PHE A 245 12.11 -5.32 33.58
N ARG A 246 13.33 -5.79 33.85
CA ARG A 246 13.95 -6.87 33.04
C ARG A 246 13.39 -8.21 33.49
N SER A 247 12.35 -8.67 32.82
CA SER A 247 11.93 -10.08 32.86
C SER A 247 12.28 -10.72 31.52
N ASN A 248 12.88 -11.92 31.54
CA ASN A 248 13.13 -12.71 30.33
C ASN A 248 11.82 -13.05 29.57
N ALA A 249 10.66 -12.95 30.24
CA ALA A 249 9.35 -13.14 29.64
C ALA A 249 8.81 -11.88 28.92
N LEU A 250 9.27 -10.67 29.28
CA LEU A 250 8.83 -9.40 28.68
C LEU A 250 9.80 -8.95 27.60
N LYS A 251 9.76 -9.60 26.42
CA LYS A 251 10.45 -9.11 25.21
C LYS A 251 9.95 -7.69 24.89
N ARG A 252 10.82 -6.67 24.92
CA ARG A 252 10.54 -5.23 24.73
C ARG A 252 9.21 -4.91 24.03
N TRP A 253 8.19 -4.58 24.81
CA TRP A 253 6.85 -4.22 24.34
C TRP A 253 6.83 -2.75 23.91
N ARG A 254 7.27 -2.47 22.69
CA ARG A 254 7.32 -1.11 22.14
C ARG A 254 5.94 -0.65 21.68
N VAL A 255 5.50 0.51 22.17
CA VAL A 255 4.38 1.25 21.56
C VAL A 255 4.92 1.97 20.34
N VAL A 256 4.27 1.81 19.18
CA VAL A 256 4.76 2.36 17.91
C VAL A 256 3.78 3.35 17.36
N ILE A 257 4.26 4.52 16.98
CA ILE A 257 3.52 5.50 16.18
C ILE A 257 4.08 5.43 14.76
N GLU A 258 3.15 5.34 13.83
CA GLU A 258 3.39 5.32 12.41
C GLU A 258 2.71 6.53 11.78
N ALA A 259 3.48 7.30 11.00
CA ALA A 259 2.97 8.38 10.18
C ALA A 259 3.27 8.08 8.71
N ARG A 260 2.25 8.15 7.87
CA ARG A 260 2.34 7.85 6.44
C ARG A 260 1.75 8.97 5.63
N VAL A 261 2.42 9.29 4.54
CA VAL A 261 1.97 10.28 3.56
C VAL A 261 2.31 9.72 2.18
N SER A 262 1.33 9.73 1.28
CA SER A 262 1.51 9.33 -0.11
C SER A 262 0.90 10.38 -1.02
N GLY A 263 1.63 10.79 -2.04
CA GLY A 263 1.13 11.64 -3.10
C GLY A 263 1.45 11.04 -4.46
N THR A 264 0.45 10.96 -5.33
CA THR A 264 0.63 10.56 -6.72
C THR A 264 0.01 11.62 -7.61
N PHE A 265 0.78 12.10 -8.57
CA PHE A 265 0.38 13.16 -9.48
C PHE A 265 0.59 12.70 -10.92
N THR A 266 -0.49 12.64 -11.70
CA THR A 266 -0.44 12.19 -13.09
C THR A 266 -0.75 13.35 -14.01
N HIS A 267 0.16 13.62 -14.95
CA HIS A 267 0.04 14.67 -15.94
C HIS A 267 0.06 14.09 -17.33
N GLU A 268 -0.95 14.46 -18.12
CA GLU A 268 -1.01 14.08 -19.53
C GLU A 268 0.14 14.75 -20.32
N THR A 269 0.71 14.01 -21.27
CA THR A 269 1.78 14.50 -22.14
C THR A 269 1.49 14.14 -23.59
N ALA A 270 1.87 14.99 -24.54
CA ALA A 270 1.70 14.66 -25.95
C ALA A 270 2.69 13.59 -26.45
N PRO A 271 2.31 12.78 -27.47
CA PRO A 271 3.25 11.91 -28.16
C PRO A 271 4.42 12.70 -28.74
N TYR A 272 5.63 12.13 -28.70
CA TYR A 272 6.83 12.79 -29.20
C TYR A 272 6.86 12.87 -30.74
N ASN A 273 6.44 11.80 -31.42
CA ASN A 273 6.35 11.72 -32.88
C ASN A 273 4.92 11.37 -33.31
N GLY A 274 4.17 12.36 -33.79
CA GLY A 274 2.83 12.18 -34.35
C GLY A 274 1.76 12.96 -33.60
N SER A 275 0.51 12.81 -34.06
CA SER A 275 -0.68 13.36 -33.42
C SER A 275 -1.66 12.24 -33.14
N GLN A 276 -1.92 11.96 -31.87
CA GLN A 276 -2.99 11.07 -31.46
C GLN A 276 -4.24 11.89 -31.11
N ASN A 277 -5.37 11.50 -31.68
CA ASN A 277 -6.66 12.12 -31.37
C ASN A 277 -7.19 11.59 -30.03
N LYS A 278 -7.23 12.46 -29.03
CA LYS A 278 -7.67 12.15 -27.66
C LYS A 278 -9.15 11.74 -27.60
N ASP A 279 -9.98 12.24 -28.52
CA ASP A 279 -11.41 11.89 -28.57
C ASP A 279 -11.65 10.48 -29.11
N ILE A 280 -10.63 9.84 -29.67
CA ILE A 280 -10.70 8.45 -30.13
C ILE A 280 -9.94 7.55 -29.16
N ASN A 281 -8.74 7.97 -28.78
CA ASN A 281 -7.89 7.24 -27.85
C ASN A 281 -7.29 8.23 -26.83
N PRO A 282 -7.80 8.26 -25.58
CA PRO A 282 -7.32 9.19 -24.58
C PRO A 282 -5.90 8.82 -24.16
N TYR A 283 -5.07 9.80 -23.78
CA TYR A 283 -3.68 9.51 -23.38
C TYR A 283 -3.58 8.84 -22.01
N ILE A 284 -4.62 8.98 -21.18
CA ILE A 284 -4.74 8.31 -19.88
C ILE A 284 -6.04 7.52 -19.89
N GLU A 285 -5.92 6.20 -19.89
CA GLU A 285 -7.08 5.32 -19.80
C GLU A 285 -7.67 5.30 -18.38
N PRO A 286 -8.96 4.96 -18.18
CA PRO A 286 -9.53 4.79 -16.85
C PRO A 286 -8.77 3.78 -15.97
N GLY A 287 -8.13 2.77 -16.56
CA GLY A 287 -7.31 1.81 -15.83
C GLY A 287 -6.04 2.39 -15.20
N ASP A 288 -5.59 3.55 -15.71
CA ASP A 288 -4.39 4.25 -15.25
C ASP A 288 -4.70 5.41 -14.30
N LYS A 289 -5.99 5.66 -14.04
CA LYS A 289 -6.44 6.64 -13.05
C LYS A 289 -6.34 6.09 -11.63
N LEU A 290 -6.31 7.00 -10.68
CA LEU A 290 -6.16 6.72 -9.26
C LEU A 290 -7.53 6.53 -8.59
N TYR A 291 -7.54 5.65 -7.59
CA TYR A 291 -8.71 5.25 -6.84
C TYR A 291 -8.43 5.32 -5.34
N ILE A 292 -9.42 5.79 -4.57
CA ILE A 292 -9.33 5.91 -3.11
C ILE A 292 -10.46 5.14 -2.44
N GLY A 293 -10.15 4.47 -1.34
CA GLY A 293 -11.08 3.64 -0.58
C GLY A 293 -10.53 2.23 -0.36
N GLY A 294 -11.15 1.50 0.55
CA GLY A 294 -10.75 0.16 0.96
C GLY A 294 -9.74 0.16 2.09
N TYR A 295 -9.27 -1.04 2.43
CA TYR A 295 -8.47 -1.26 3.64
C TYR A 295 -7.04 -0.71 3.57
N GLU A 296 -6.50 -0.50 2.37
CA GLU A 296 -5.10 -0.08 2.15
C GLU A 296 -4.91 1.43 1.99
N THR A 297 -5.96 2.18 1.65
CA THR A 297 -5.89 3.64 1.44
C THR A 297 -6.67 4.40 2.51
N LEU A 298 -7.98 4.56 2.34
CA LEU A 298 -8.87 5.28 3.25
C LEU A 298 -9.87 4.30 3.88
N ARG A 299 -9.51 3.78 5.07
CA ARG A 299 -10.30 2.73 5.74
C ARG A 299 -11.71 3.21 6.05
N GLY A 300 -12.69 2.35 5.83
CA GLY A 300 -14.10 2.63 6.08
C GLY A 300 -14.84 3.22 4.88
N TYR A 301 -14.15 3.68 3.84
CA TYR A 301 -14.78 4.12 2.59
C TYR A 301 -14.65 3.04 1.52
N ASP A 302 -15.67 2.90 0.66
CA ASP A 302 -15.66 1.98 -0.48
C ASP A 302 -15.76 2.77 -1.79
N TYR A 303 -14.76 2.62 -2.66
CA TYR A 303 -14.68 3.36 -3.91
C TYR A 303 -15.91 3.07 -4.79
N ALA A 304 -16.46 4.11 -5.43
CA ALA A 304 -17.65 4.07 -6.29
C ALA A 304 -18.98 3.63 -5.63
N ARG A 305 -18.99 3.08 -4.41
CA ARG A 305 -20.21 2.70 -3.67
C ARG A 305 -20.57 3.67 -2.57
N ASP A 306 -19.59 4.39 -2.05
CA ASP A 306 -19.80 5.34 -0.97
C ASP A 306 -20.37 6.67 -1.49
N SER A 307 -21.61 6.97 -1.11
CA SER A 307 -22.31 8.21 -1.45
C SER A 307 -21.65 9.48 -0.91
N ASN A 308 -20.72 9.36 0.05
CA ASN A 308 -20.01 10.49 0.61
C ASN A 308 -18.89 11.00 -0.31
N PHE A 309 -18.43 10.20 -1.28
CA PHE A 309 -17.43 10.65 -2.25
C PHE A 309 -18.01 11.70 -3.20
N PRO A 310 -17.24 12.76 -3.54
CA PRO A 310 -17.61 13.67 -4.61
C PRO A 310 -17.90 12.89 -5.90
N GLN A 311 -19.01 13.20 -6.57
CA GLN A 311 -19.36 12.58 -7.85
C GLN A 311 -18.23 12.58 -8.89
N PRO A 312 -17.47 13.68 -9.09
CA PRO A 312 -16.39 13.72 -10.07
C PRO A 312 -15.31 12.66 -9.86
N TRP A 313 -15.12 12.16 -8.63
CA TRP A 313 -14.09 11.16 -8.33
C TRP A 313 -14.37 9.80 -8.96
N TRP A 314 -15.65 9.43 -9.12
CA TRP A 314 -16.04 8.14 -9.67
C TRP A 314 -16.75 8.25 -11.02
N GLN A 315 -17.53 9.31 -11.26
CA GLN A 315 -18.21 9.52 -12.55
C GLN A 315 -17.21 9.74 -13.69
N LEU A 316 -16.05 10.35 -13.41
CA LEU A 316 -14.99 10.58 -14.40
C LEU A 316 -14.02 9.39 -14.54
N GLY A 317 -14.36 8.23 -13.97
CA GLY A 317 -13.58 7.00 -14.07
C GLY A 317 -12.30 7.00 -13.23
N GLY A 318 -12.25 7.77 -12.14
CA GLY A 318 -11.08 7.93 -11.28
C GLY A 318 -10.45 9.33 -11.37
N ALA A 319 -9.32 9.51 -10.70
CA ALA A 319 -8.64 10.80 -10.58
C ALA A 319 -7.22 10.81 -11.13
N ASN A 320 -6.72 11.99 -11.51
CA ASN A 320 -5.34 12.17 -11.99
C ASN A 320 -4.34 12.28 -10.85
N HIS A 321 -4.74 12.94 -9.75
CA HIS A 321 -3.90 13.15 -8.58
C HIS A 321 -4.57 12.60 -7.33
N MET A 322 -3.77 12.08 -6.41
CA MET A 322 -4.22 11.53 -5.15
C MET A 322 -3.26 11.92 -4.04
N LEU A 323 -3.82 12.32 -2.90
CA LEU A 323 -3.11 12.55 -1.65
C LEU A 323 -3.72 11.67 -0.58
N LEU A 324 -2.87 10.96 0.16
CA LEU A 324 -3.24 10.12 1.28
C LEU A 324 -2.35 10.45 2.48
N GLY A 325 -2.95 10.45 3.65
CA GLY A 325 -2.27 10.59 4.94
C GLY A 325 -2.80 9.55 5.92
N GLY A 326 -1.95 9.07 6.81
CA GLY A 326 -2.32 8.10 7.83
C GLY A 326 -1.48 8.27 9.08
N LEU A 327 -2.14 8.27 10.23
CA LEU A 327 -1.50 8.16 11.53
C LEU A 327 -2.00 6.90 12.21
N GLU A 328 -1.10 6.04 12.67
CA GLU A 328 -1.44 4.79 13.33
C GLU A 328 -0.64 4.60 14.63
N LEU A 329 -1.36 4.40 15.73
CA LEU A 329 -0.82 4.01 17.04
C LEU A 329 -0.98 2.51 17.23
N ARG A 330 0.13 1.81 17.45
CA ARG A 330 0.17 0.37 17.67
C ARG A 330 0.57 0.07 19.10
N LEU A 331 -0.28 -0.67 19.81
CA LEU A 331 -0.01 -1.14 21.17
C LEU A 331 0.20 -2.66 21.13
N PRO A 332 1.37 -3.19 21.55
CA PRO A 332 1.63 -4.62 21.53
C PRO A 332 0.76 -5.34 22.56
N ILE A 333 0.14 -6.45 22.14
CA ILE A 333 -0.47 -7.46 23.01
C ILE A 333 0.45 -8.68 23.10
N GLU A 334 1.05 -9.07 21.98
CA GLU A 334 2.14 -10.03 21.88
C GLU A 334 3.16 -9.44 20.90
N PRO A 335 4.34 -8.97 21.34
CA PRO A 335 5.28 -8.16 20.55
C PRO A 335 5.83 -8.79 19.27
N SER A 336 5.51 -10.06 18.99
CA SER A 336 5.93 -10.76 17.79
C SER A 336 4.79 -11.02 16.80
N VAL A 337 3.53 -11.02 17.26
CA VAL A 337 2.39 -11.50 16.47
C VAL A 337 1.16 -10.59 16.57
N LEU A 338 0.87 -9.96 17.71
CA LEU A 338 -0.45 -9.36 17.96
C LEU A 338 -0.35 -7.92 18.49
N TRP A 339 -1.08 -7.00 17.84
CA TRP A 339 -1.17 -5.60 18.25
C TRP A 339 -2.59 -5.08 18.20
N TRP A 340 -2.94 -4.26 19.17
CA TRP A 340 -3.98 -3.24 18.98
C TRP A 340 -3.45 -2.15 18.06
N SER A 341 -4.31 -1.66 17.18
CA SER A 341 -4.00 -0.57 16.28
C SER A 341 -5.14 0.42 16.27
N PHE A 342 -4.81 1.70 16.46
CA PHE A 342 -5.72 2.84 16.38
C PHE A 342 -5.22 3.73 15.26
N PHE A 343 -6.11 4.21 14.41
CA PHE A 343 -5.71 4.97 13.24
C PHE A 343 -6.56 6.20 12.99
N LEU A 344 -5.98 7.14 12.26
CA LEU A 344 -6.62 8.29 11.63
C LEU A 344 -6.10 8.37 10.20
N ASP A 345 -6.96 8.09 9.23
CA ASP A 345 -6.65 8.21 7.81
C ASP A 345 -7.26 9.51 7.25
N ALA A 346 -6.62 10.03 6.22
CA ALA A 346 -7.04 11.20 5.47
C ALA A 346 -6.78 10.95 3.98
N GLY A 347 -7.67 11.39 3.11
CA GLY A 347 -7.39 11.31 1.69
C GLY A 347 -8.28 12.17 0.80
N SER A 348 -7.71 12.53 -0.34
CA SER A 348 -8.33 13.40 -1.34
C SER A 348 -7.84 13.04 -2.73
N MET A 349 -8.72 13.18 -3.71
CA MET A 349 -8.41 12.99 -5.12
C MET A 349 -8.73 14.23 -5.93
N PHE A 350 -8.01 14.41 -7.04
CA PHE A 350 -8.15 15.57 -7.91
C PHE A 350 -8.10 15.19 -9.39
N VAL A 351 -8.92 15.90 -10.18
CA VAL A 351 -9.11 15.63 -11.62
C VAL A 351 -8.63 16.83 -12.44
N ASN A 352 -7.99 16.57 -13.58
CA ASN A 352 -7.60 17.60 -14.54
C ASN A 352 -8.71 17.79 -15.59
N LEU A 353 -9.54 18.81 -15.42
CA LEU A 353 -10.67 19.05 -16.33
C LEU A 353 -10.25 19.32 -17.78
N GLY A 354 -9.08 19.91 -17.99
CA GLY A 354 -8.55 20.20 -19.33
C GLY A 354 -8.11 18.96 -20.11
N GLU A 355 -8.01 17.79 -19.45
CA GLU A 355 -7.62 16.51 -20.06
C GLU A 355 -8.84 15.64 -20.39
N LEU A 356 -10.07 16.11 -20.09
CA LEU A 356 -11.30 15.38 -20.36
C LEU A 356 -11.70 15.48 -21.84
N THR A 357 -12.31 14.40 -22.35
CA THR A 357 -12.79 14.24 -23.73
C THR A 357 -14.16 13.57 -23.75
N GLY A 358 -14.92 13.77 -24.84
CA GLY A 358 -16.25 13.14 -25.03
C GLY A 358 -17.24 13.44 -23.90
N ASP A 359 -18.05 12.44 -23.54
CA ASP A 359 -19.12 12.54 -22.53
C ASP A 359 -18.66 13.14 -21.20
N TYR A 360 -17.40 12.90 -20.79
CA TYR A 360 -16.86 13.48 -19.55
C TYR A 360 -16.63 14.97 -19.63
N LYS A 361 -16.24 15.48 -20.81
CA LYS A 361 -16.09 16.91 -21.03
C LYS A 361 -17.47 17.57 -21.06
N ASP A 362 -18.41 16.98 -21.79
CA ASP A 362 -19.78 17.49 -21.91
C ASP A 362 -20.46 17.56 -20.54
N TYR A 363 -20.31 16.54 -19.70
CA TYR A 363 -20.80 16.54 -18.31
C TYR A 363 -20.29 17.75 -17.49
N VAL A 364 -19.02 18.12 -17.65
CA VAL A 364 -18.41 19.23 -16.91
C VAL A 364 -18.83 20.59 -17.46
N ASP A 365 -18.90 20.70 -18.78
CA ASP A 365 -19.30 21.93 -19.47
C ASP A 365 -20.78 22.25 -19.20
N ASP A 366 -21.66 21.23 -19.21
CA ASP A 366 -23.11 21.37 -18.98
C ASP A 366 -23.52 21.28 -17.50
N TYR A 367 -22.57 21.20 -16.56
CA TYR A 367 -22.86 20.94 -15.15
C TYR A 367 -23.88 21.91 -14.53
N ASP A 368 -23.72 23.22 -14.75
CA ASP A 368 -24.62 24.23 -14.17
C ASP A 368 -26.03 24.14 -14.79
N ASP A 369 -26.11 23.82 -16.07
CA ASP A 369 -27.37 23.66 -16.78
C ASP A 369 -28.10 22.39 -16.32
N ASN A 370 -27.36 21.29 -16.10
CA ASN A 370 -27.89 20.06 -15.52
C ASN A 370 -28.40 20.25 -14.09
N VAL A 371 -27.67 20.98 -13.24
CA VAL A 371 -28.13 21.34 -11.89
C VAL A 371 -29.37 22.22 -11.95
N ARG A 372 -29.41 23.19 -12.87
CA ARG A 372 -30.60 24.05 -13.05
C ARG A 372 -31.81 23.25 -13.52
N ALA A 373 -31.63 22.35 -14.48
CA ALA A 373 -32.68 21.48 -15.01
C ALA A 373 -33.24 20.55 -13.93
N GLN A 374 -32.40 20.02 -13.05
CA GLN A 374 -32.83 19.18 -11.92
C GLN A 374 -33.84 19.89 -10.99
N PHE A 375 -33.76 21.21 -10.91
CA PHE A 375 -34.61 22.04 -10.04
C PHE A 375 -35.65 22.87 -10.81
N GLU A 376 -35.84 22.60 -12.10
CA GLU A 376 -36.81 23.33 -12.90
C GLU A 376 -38.24 23.13 -12.35
N GLY A 377 -38.97 24.23 -12.17
CA GLY A 377 -40.32 24.21 -11.58
C GLY A 377 -40.38 24.00 -10.06
N SER A 378 -39.25 23.83 -9.37
CA SER A 378 -39.19 23.71 -7.90
C SER A 378 -39.21 25.08 -7.21
N SER A 379 -39.78 25.15 -6.00
CA SER A 379 -39.71 26.39 -5.20
C SER A 379 -38.30 26.60 -4.63
N ALA A 380 -37.93 27.85 -4.33
CA ALA A 380 -36.62 28.15 -3.75
C ALA A 380 -36.35 27.40 -2.42
N LEU A 381 -37.39 27.10 -1.65
CA LEU A 381 -37.28 26.31 -0.44
C LEU A 381 -36.97 24.85 -0.77
N ASP A 382 -37.63 24.27 -1.76
CA ASP A 382 -37.41 22.87 -2.16
C ASP A 382 -35.99 22.68 -2.69
N VAL A 383 -35.49 23.62 -3.49
CA VAL A 383 -34.09 23.62 -3.97
C VAL A 383 -33.12 23.69 -2.79
N TYR A 384 -33.37 24.61 -1.84
CA TYR A 384 -32.53 24.74 -0.65
C TYR A 384 -32.50 23.46 0.19
N LEU A 385 -33.66 22.85 0.42
CA LEU A 385 -33.77 21.62 1.20
C LEU A 385 -33.11 20.45 0.47
N ALA A 386 -33.34 20.27 -0.83
CA ALA A 386 -32.74 19.19 -1.62
C ALA A 386 -31.21 19.30 -1.74
N ASP A 387 -30.67 20.52 -1.80
CA ASP A 387 -29.24 20.75 -1.90
C ASP A 387 -28.52 20.60 -0.55
N ARG A 388 -29.16 21.02 0.56
CA ARG A 388 -28.51 21.07 1.88
C ARG A 388 -28.88 19.94 2.81
N ILE A 389 -29.99 19.25 2.58
CA ILE A 389 -30.49 18.18 3.44
C ILE A 389 -30.55 16.90 2.62
N ASN A 390 -30.00 15.82 3.18
CA ASN A 390 -30.11 14.52 2.56
C ASN A 390 -31.58 14.03 2.65
N PRO A 391 -32.24 13.71 1.52
CA PRO A 391 -33.66 13.37 1.50
C PRO A 391 -33.98 12.05 2.21
N VAL A 392 -32.99 11.15 2.35
CA VAL A 392 -33.17 9.82 2.95
C VAL A 392 -33.16 9.89 4.47
N ASN A 393 -32.17 10.59 5.04
CA ASN A 393 -31.97 10.64 6.48
C ASN A 393 -32.41 11.96 7.12
N GLN A 394 -32.85 12.93 6.32
CA GLN A 394 -33.32 14.26 6.72
C GLN A 394 -32.29 15.06 7.54
N LYS A 395 -31.00 14.72 7.45
CA LYS A 395 -29.91 15.44 8.11
C LYS A 395 -29.20 16.37 7.13
N PRO A 396 -28.63 17.50 7.61
CA PRO A 396 -27.81 18.36 6.79
C PRO A 396 -26.62 17.60 6.20
N ASN A 397 -26.33 17.87 4.93
CA ASN A 397 -25.15 17.37 4.26
C ASN A 397 -23.89 17.94 4.91
N PHE A 398 -22.89 17.09 5.19
CA PHE A 398 -21.65 17.52 5.84
C PHE A 398 -20.81 18.49 4.99
N TYR A 399 -21.02 18.47 3.67
CA TYR A 399 -20.40 19.36 2.68
C TYR A 399 -21.21 20.64 2.41
N GLY A 400 -22.29 20.87 3.16
CA GLY A 400 -23.12 22.07 3.11
C GLY A 400 -24.03 22.14 1.88
N SER A 401 -23.53 21.93 0.67
CA SER A 401 -24.26 22.01 -0.60
C SER A 401 -23.91 20.80 -1.47
N ARG A 402 -24.90 20.01 -1.88
CA ARG A 402 -24.72 18.80 -2.69
C ARG A 402 -24.21 19.13 -4.09
N SER A 403 -24.80 20.13 -4.73
CA SER A 403 -24.30 20.66 -6.00
C SER A 403 -22.87 21.19 -5.83
N GLY A 404 -22.58 21.97 -4.79
CA GLY A 404 -21.23 22.45 -4.53
C GLY A 404 -20.20 21.35 -4.21
N TRP A 405 -20.61 20.23 -3.61
CA TRP A 405 -19.75 19.06 -3.36
C TRP A 405 -19.43 18.29 -4.64
N ASN A 406 -20.42 18.21 -5.53
CA ASN A 406 -20.32 17.48 -6.78
C ASN A 406 -19.83 18.34 -7.95
N ASP A 407 -19.63 19.65 -7.76
CA ASP A 407 -19.04 20.54 -8.76
C ASP A 407 -17.64 20.04 -9.19
N PRO A 408 -17.46 19.67 -10.48
CA PRO A 408 -16.19 19.19 -11.03
C PRO A 408 -15.08 20.25 -10.97
N ARG A 409 -15.41 21.54 -11.05
CA ARG A 409 -14.45 22.67 -11.03
C ARG A 409 -13.73 22.77 -9.70
N ARG A 410 -14.38 22.30 -8.65
CA ARG A 410 -13.81 22.19 -7.30
C ARG A 410 -13.06 20.86 -7.07
N ALA A 411 -13.10 19.92 -8.01
CA ALA A 411 -12.31 18.68 -7.96
C ALA A 411 -10.90 18.85 -8.56
N VAL A 412 -10.57 20.03 -9.10
CA VAL A 412 -9.24 20.33 -9.65
C VAL A 412 -8.22 20.52 -8.53
N LEU A 413 -6.98 20.09 -8.71
CA LEU A 413 -5.93 20.41 -7.75
C LEU A 413 -5.65 21.92 -7.82
N SER A 414 -6.03 22.64 -6.77
CA SER A 414 -5.83 24.09 -6.66
C SER A 414 -5.44 24.45 -5.23
N GLN A 415 -4.90 25.65 -5.02
CA GLN A 415 -4.59 26.14 -3.67
C GLN A 415 -5.82 26.14 -2.74
N ARG A 416 -7.04 26.23 -3.29
CA ARG A 416 -8.29 26.19 -2.52
C ARG A 416 -8.70 24.76 -2.16
N ASN A 417 -8.52 23.81 -3.07
CA ASN A 417 -8.97 22.42 -2.91
C ASN A 417 -7.95 21.53 -2.17
N LEU A 418 -6.70 22.00 -2.02
CA LEU A 418 -5.71 21.39 -1.14
C LEU A 418 -6.03 21.62 0.35
N ALA A 419 -6.88 22.61 0.67
CA ALA A 419 -7.36 22.80 2.04
C ALA A 419 -8.20 21.59 2.49
N LEU A 420 -8.43 21.47 3.80
CA LEU A 420 -9.20 20.36 4.42
C LEU A 420 -10.67 20.26 3.94
N ASP A 421 -11.09 21.06 2.95
CA ASP A 421 -12.48 21.20 2.50
C ASP A 421 -12.98 20.00 1.69
N ARG A 422 -12.09 19.27 1.01
CA ARG A 422 -12.40 18.05 0.23
C ARG A 422 -11.60 16.82 0.66
N THR A 423 -10.86 16.93 1.76
CA THR A 423 -10.22 15.77 2.38
C THR A 423 -11.24 15.01 3.19
N LEU A 424 -11.39 13.72 2.90
CA LEU A 424 -12.19 12.81 3.71
C LEU A 424 -11.29 12.17 4.76
N PHE A 425 -11.87 11.93 5.94
CA PHE A 425 -11.14 11.38 7.07
C PHE A 425 -11.83 10.13 7.57
N SER A 426 -11.07 9.22 8.15
CA SER A 426 -11.65 8.17 8.97
C SER A 426 -10.78 7.92 10.17
N TRP A 427 -11.39 7.45 11.24
CA TRP A 427 -10.64 6.95 12.37
C TRP A 427 -11.18 5.60 12.79
N GLY A 428 -10.39 4.85 13.52
CA GLY A 428 -10.83 3.55 13.94
C GLY A 428 -9.84 2.84 14.81
N PHE A 429 -10.20 1.62 15.16
CA PHE A 429 -9.37 0.74 15.94
C PHE A 429 -9.55 -0.70 15.47
N GLY A 430 -8.60 -1.54 15.82
CA GLY A 430 -8.61 -2.91 15.35
C GLY A 430 -7.42 -3.71 15.84
N ILE A 431 -7.34 -4.92 15.32
CA ILE A 431 -6.32 -5.90 15.68
C ILE A 431 -5.47 -6.18 14.44
N ARG A 432 -4.16 -6.17 14.63
CA ARG A 432 -3.17 -6.60 13.64
C ARG A 432 -2.55 -7.90 14.12
N ILE A 433 -2.60 -8.91 13.26
CA ILE A 433 -2.02 -10.23 13.49
C ILE A 433 -0.93 -10.42 12.43
N GLN A 434 0.33 -10.37 12.83
CA GLN A 434 1.46 -10.60 11.94
C GLN A 434 1.83 -12.09 11.98
N ILE A 435 1.48 -12.81 10.91
CA ILE A 435 1.95 -14.17 10.66
C ILE A 435 2.84 -14.10 9.41
N PRO A 436 4.04 -14.71 9.39
CA PRO A 436 5.01 -14.56 8.29
C PRO A 436 4.47 -14.81 6.87
N VAL A 437 3.41 -15.62 6.72
CA VAL A 437 2.82 -15.97 5.42
C VAL A 437 1.47 -15.25 5.18
N LEU A 438 0.78 -14.84 6.25
CA LEU A 438 -0.61 -14.38 6.17
C LEU A 438 -0.89 -13.32 7.25
N PRO A 439 -0.43 -12.08 7.06
CA PRO A 439 -0.77 -11.00 7.97
C PRO A 439 -2.26 -10.68 7.85
N LEU A 440 -2.95 -10.67 8.99
CA LEU A 440 -4.38 -10.38 9.11
C LEU A 440 -4.59 -9.04 9.80
N ARG A 441 -5.57 -8.31 9.29
CA ARG A 441 -5.91 -6.96 9.74
C ARG A 441 -7.41 -6.84 9.86
N LEU A 442 -7.89 -6.58 11.07
CA LEU A 442 -9.30 -6.47 11.38
C LEU A 442 -9.54 -5.10 11.99
N PHE A 443 -10.30 -4.23 11.32
CA PHE A 443 -10.56 -2.86 11.77
C PHE A 443 -12.04 -2.55 11.83
N LEU A 444 -12.37 -1.66 12.76
CA LEU A 444 -13.62 -0.93 12.80
C LEU A 444 -13.29 0.53 12.47
N ALA A 445 -13.83 1.04 11.37
CA ALA A 445 -13.57 2.39 10.87
C ALA A 445 -14.85 3.24 10.91
N GLN A 446 -14.79 4.46 11.46
CA GLN A 446 -15.86 5.44 11.41
C GLN A 446 -15.44 6.60 10.50
N LYS A 447 -16.34 7.00 9.61
CA LYS A 447 -16.13 8.08 8.64
C LYS A 447 -16.25 9.45 9.30
N LEU A 448 -15.37 10.35 8.94
CA LEU A 448 -15.23 11.68 9.50
C LEU A 448 -15.13 12.73 8.38
N HIS A 449 -15.54 13.94 8.72
CA HIS A 449 -15.27 15.13 7.92
C HIS A 449 -14.73 16.24 8.81
N TYR A 450 -14.06 17.21 8.19
CA TYR A 450 -13.55 18.38 8.89
C TYR A 450 -14.56 19.54 8.81
N ALA A 451 -15.03 20.00 9.96
CA ALA A 451 -15.94 21.15 10.06
C ALA A 451 -15.67 21.97 11.33
N ASP A 452 -15.66 23.29 11.21
CA ASP A 452 -15.46 24.25 12.32
C ASP A 452 -14.20 23.99 13.16
N GLY A 453 -13.09 23.65 12.50
CA GLY A 453 -11.83 23.40 13.20
C GLY A 453 -11.72 22.01 13.85
N LYS A 454 -12.72 21.14 13.69
CA LYS A 454 -12.79 19.82 14.35
C LYS A 454 -13.17 18.72 13.37
N LEU A 455 -12.67 17.51 13.63
CA LEU A 455 -13.16 16.31 12.97
C LEU A 455 -14.47 15.86 13.61
N LYS A 456 -15.50 15.64 12.80
CA LYS A 456 -16.83 15.20 13.25
C LYS A 456 -17.27 13.97 12.45
N PRO A 457 -17.98 13.01 13.07
CA PRO A 457 -18.61 11.92 12.32
C PRO A 457 -19.56 12.44 11.24
N ILE A 458 -19.65 11.72 10.12
CA ILE A 458 -20.59 12.03 9.05
C ILE A 458 -22.01 11.68 9.50
N ALA A 459 -22.90 12.66 9.48
CA ALA A 459 -24.27 12.49 9.97
C ALA A 459 -25.05 11.47 9.12
N GLY A 460 -25.50 10.37 9.75
CA GLY A 460 -26.23 9.30 9.07
C GLY A 460 -25.35 8.16 8.55
N ASP A 461 -24.02 8.32 8.61
CA ASP A 461 -23.01 7.29 8.33
C ASP A 461 -21.92 7.31 9.43
N ASP A 462 -22.38 7.50 10.67
CA ASP A 462 -21.58 7.62 11.88
C ASP A 462 -21.35 6.27 12.57
N LYS A 463 -21.66 5.16 11.91
CA LYS A 463 -21.44 3.82 12.46
C LYS A 463 -20.02 3.35 12.15
N PHE A 464 -19.50 2.47 13.00
CA PHE A 464 -18.28 1.76 12.70
C PHE A 464 -18.55 0.71 11.62
N GLN A 465 -17.80 0.77 10.54
CA GLN A 465 -17.81 -0.20 9.46
C GLN A 465 -16.66 -1.18 9.66
N PHE A 466 -16.97 -2.47 9.51
CA PHE A 466 -15.95 -3.51 9.59
C PHE A 466 -15.16 -3.58 8.29
N VAL A 467 -13.84 -3.52 8.41
CA VAL A 467 -12.91 -3.60 7.30
C VAL A 467 -11.89 -4.67 7.64
N PHE A 468 -11.69 -5.63 6.74
CA PHE A 468 -10.67 -6.65 6.90
C PHE A 468 -9.73 -6.68 5.69
N GLY A 469 -8.49 -7.07 5.93
CA GLY A 469 -7.48 -7.25 4.93
C GLY A 469 -6.63 -8.48 5.22
N ILE A 470 -6.28 -9.20 4.16
CA ILE A 470 -5.35 -10.33 4.20
C ILE A 470 -4.16 -9.92 3.32
N GLY A 471 -2.98 -9.80 3.93
CA GLY A 471 -1.80 -9.27 3.25
C GLY A 471 -1.24 -7.99 3.88
N ASP A 472 -0.03 -7.65 3.47
CA ASP A 472 0.73 -6.50 3.99
C ASP A 472 1.14 -5.55 2.86
N PHE A 473 0.18 -5.13 2.04
CA PHE A 473 0.40 -4.19 0.94
C PHE A 473 -0.37 -2.90 1.15
N ARG A 474 -0.01 -2.13 2.19
CA ARG A 474 -0.57 -0.78 2.35
C ARG A 474 0.13 0.22 1.44
N TYR A 475 -0.69 0.94 0.68
CA TYR A 475 -0.40 1.93 -0.38
C TYR A 475 0.01 1.33 -1.72
#